data_AF-A0A8T3UDR2-F1
#
_entry.id   AF-A0A8T3UDR2-F1
#
_cell.length_a   1.000
_cell.length_b   1.000
_cell.length_c   1.000
_cell.angle_alpha   90.00
_cell.angle_beta   90.00
_cell.angle_gamma   90.00
#
_symmetry.space_group_name_H-M   'P 1'
#
loop_
_entity.id
_entity.type
_entity.pdbx_description
1 polymer ?
#
loop_
_entity_poly.entity_id
_entity_poly.type
_entity_poly.pdbx_seq_one_letter_code
_entity_poly.pdbx_strand_id
1 'polypeptide(L)' 'MEHGIDYYTEIVMGKTSSELFKDSEDLILKCIFEKGTGKLLRRFCNR' A
#
# COMPACT_ATOMS: atom_id res chain seq x y z
N MET A 1 -4.14 24.73 -18.10
CA MET A 1 -4.70 23.86 -17.05
C MET A 1 -3.65 22.79 -16.80
N GLU A 2 -2.90 22.89 -15.71
CA GLU A 2 -1.95 21.84 -15.33
C GLU A 2 -2.75 20.56 -15.05
N HIS A 3 -2.48 19.49 -15.80
CA HIS A 3 -3.04 18.17 -15.58
C HIS A 3 -2.41 17.55 -14.33
N GLY A 4 -2.80 18.04 -13.15
CA GLY A 4 -2.50 17.38 -11.89
C GLY A 4 -3.29 16.08 -11.84
N ILE A 5 -2.59 14.94 -11.97
CA ILE A 5 -3.21 13.63 -11.71
C ILE A 5 -3.53 13.56 -10.22
N ASP A 6 -4.82 13.65 -9.88
CA ASP A 6 -5.29 13.44 -8.52
C ASP A 6 -5.04 12.00 -8.07
N TYR A 7 -4.51 11.82 -6.86
CA TYR A 7 -4.21 10.51 -6.28
C TYR A 7 -4.85 10.32 -4.91
N TYR A 8 -5.11 9.06 -4.57
CA TYR A 8 -5.45 8.64 -3.21
C TYR A 8 -4.55 7.48 -2.78
N THR A 9 -4.48 7.25 -1.46
CA THR A 9 -3.60 6.23 -0.87
C THR A 9 -4.44 5.25 -0.05
N GLU A 10 -4.16 3.96 -0.20
CA GLU A 10 -4.68 2.91 0.68
C GLU A 10 -3.54 2.24 1.44
N ILE A 11 -3.79 1.90 2.71
CA ILE A 11 -2.85 1.17 3.56
C ILE A 11 -3.51 -0.15 3.93
N VAL A 12 -2.90 -1.25 3.50
CA VAL A 12 -3.32 -2.62 3.81
C VAL A 12 -2.34 -3.18 4.82
N MET A 13 -2.84 -3.55 6.00
CA MET A 13 -2.05 -4.23 7.03
C MET A 13 -2.30 -5.73 6.94
N GLY A 14 -1.26 -6.50 6.65
CA GLY A 14 -1.26 -7.95 6.69
C GLY A 14 -0.62 -8.44 7.99
N LYS A 15 -1.37 -9.22 8.78
CA LYS A 15 -0.77 -9.98 9.88
C LYS A 15 -0.14 -11.25 9.29
N THR A 16 1.14 -11.45 9.53
CA THR A 16 1.83 -12.70 9.23
C THR A 16 1.34 -13.78 10.19
N SER A 17 0.44 -14.66 9.75
CA SER A 17 -0.15 -15.72 10.59
C SER A 17 0.79 -16.93 10.80
N SER A 18 2.09 -16.74 10.66
CA SER A 18 3.04 -17.84 10.70
C SER A 18 3.63 -17.95 12.10
N GLU A 19 3.35 -19.08 12.77
CA GLU A 19 3.99 -19.45 14.05
C GLU A 19 5.52 -19.54 13.97
N LEU A 20 6.09 -19.50 12.75
CA LEU A 20 7.53 -19.50 12.47
C LEU A 20 8.18 -18.14 12.71
N PHE A 21 7.42 -17.06 12.81
CA PHE A 21 7.95 -15.70 13.00
C PHE A 21 7.29 -15.05 14.22
N LYS A 22 7.71 -15.50 15.41
CA LYS A 22 7.29 -14.92 16.70
C LYS A 22 7.65 -13.43 16.84
N ASP A 23 8.57 -12.93 16.02
CA ASP A 23 8.99 -11.52 15.94
C ASP A 23 8.78 -10.91 14.53
N SER A 24 7.79 -11.39 13.76
CA SER A 24 7.50 -10.73 12.47
C SER A 24 6.83 -9.37 12.69
N GLU A 25 7.50 -8.30 12.25
CA GLU A 25 6.90 -6.97 12.16
C GLU A 25 5.63 -7.01 11.28
N ASP A 26 4.64 -6.19 11.63
CA ASP A 26 3.42 -6.05 10.83
C ASP A 26 3.77 -5.66 9.39
N LEU A 27 3.26 -6.43 8.42
CA LEU A 27 3.43 -6.13 7.01
C LEU A 27 2.47 -5.01 6.62
N ILE A 28 3.00 -3.81 6.38
CA ILE A 28 2.26 -2.63 5.95
C ILE A 28 2.52 -2.41 4.45
N LEU A 29 1.49 -2.68 3.65
CA LEU A 29 1.48 -2.36 2.23
C LEU A 29 0.77 -1.03 2.01
N LYS A 30 1.51 -0.03 1.51
CA LYS A 30 0.97 1.27 1.11
C LYS A 30 0.86 1.34 -0.41
N CYS A 31 -0.34 1.57 -0.93
CA CYS A 31 -0.63 1.68 -2.36
C CYS A 31 -1.10 3.10 -2.71
N ILE A 32 -0.65 3.62 -3.85
CA ILE A 32 -1.08 4.92 -4.41
C ILE A 32 -1.85 4.66 -5.70
N PHE A 33 -3.03 5.23 -5.81
CA PHE A 33 -3.94 5.03 -6.94
C PHE A 33 -4.32 6.38 -7.57
N GLU A 34 -4.55 6.37 -8.88
CA GLU A 34 -5.17 7.49 -9.60
C GLU A 34 -6.67 7.58 -9.25
N LYS A 35 -7.14 8.77 -8.88
CA LYS A 35 -8.50 9.01 -8.37
C LYS A 35 -9.60 8.85 -9.43
N GLY A 36 -9.27 8.92 -10.73
CA GLY A 36 -10.23 8.75 -11.82
C GLY A 36 -10.39 7.31 -12.29
N THR A 37 -9.28 6.56 -12.40
CA THR A 37 -9.28 5.22 -13.01
C THR A 37 -9.14 4.09 -12.00
N GLY A 38 -8.73 4.39 -10.76
CA GLY A 38 -8.32 3.37 -9.79
C GLY A 38 -7.02 2.65 -10.18
N LYS A 39 -6.28 3.15 -11.19
CA LYS A 39 -5.01 2.56 -11.61
C LYS A 39 -3.98 2.67 -10.49
N LEU A 40 -3.37 1.53 -10.12
CA LEU A 40 -2.25 1.50 -9.20
C LEU A 40 -1.04 2.21 -9.84
N LEU A 41 -0.59 3.29 -9.19
CA LEU A 41 0.57 4.07 -9.62
C LEU A 41 1.84 3.61 -8.90
N ARG A 42 1.74 3.26 -7.60
CA ARG A 42 2.90 2.89 -6.78
C ARG A 42 2.52 2.01 -5.59
N ARG A 43 3.47 1.18 -5.15
CA ARG A 43 3.36 0.38 -3.92
C ARG A 43 4.65 0.46 -3.09
N PHE A 44 4.51 0.48 -1.77
CA PHE A 44 5.61 0.42 -0.80
C PHE A 44 5.28 -0.62 0.26
N CYS A 45 6.28 -1.36 0.69
CA CYS A 45 6.17 -2.30 1.79
C CYS A 45 7.29 -1.99 2.77
N ASN A 46 6.98 -1.89 4.05
CA ASN A 46 7.97 -2.00 5.11
C ASN A 46 8.40 -3.49 5.19
N ARG A 47 9.70 -3.69 5.36
CA ARG A 47 10.29 -4.99 5.68
C ARG A 47 11.34 -4.74 6.74
#